data_AF-A0A956Z1N5-F1
#
_entry.id   AF-A0A956Z1N5-F1
#
_cell.length_a   1.000
_cell.length_b   1.000
_cell.length_c   1.000
_cell.angle_alpha   90.00
_cell.angle_beta   90.00
_cell.angle_gamma   90.00
#
_symmetry.space_group_name_H-M   'P 1'
#
loop_
_entity.id
_entity.type
_entity.pdbx_description
1 polymer ?
#
loop_
_entity_poly.entity_id
_entity_poly.type
_entity_poly.pdbx_seq_one_letter_code
_entity_poly.pdbx_strand_id
1 'polypeptide(L)'
;MSVRTARSVRLARAVLLVAMLLVATPLIFQIGISFKPPEQVFTNVLSPFTTTPTLENYAVVLRSVPIVQYLWNSLAFSAGVTIGQ
;
A
#
# COMPACT_ATOMS: atom_id res chain seq x y z
N MET A 1 32.32 -23.09 -3.89
CA MET A 1 31.68 -21.97 -4.64
C MET A 1 32.75 -20.93 -4.96
N SER A 2 32.95 -20.58 -6.23
CA SER A 2 33.95 -19.57 -6.59
C SER A 2 33.54 -18.20 -6.03
N VAL A 3 34.52 -17.42 -5.55
CA VAL A 3 34.31 -16.10 -4.94
C VAL A 3 33.50 -15.14 -5.85
N ARG A 4 33.61 -15.33 -7.17
CA ARG A 4 32.85 -14.57 -8.19
C ARG A 4 31.35 -14.84 -8.09
N THR A 5 30.92 -16.09 -7.91
CA THR A 5 29.49 -16.44 -7.76
C THR A 5 28.90 -15.85 -6.48
N ALA A 6 29.63 -15.88 -5.37
CA ALA A 6 29.17 -15.32 -4.09
C ALA A 6 28.97 -13.79 -4.14
N ARG A 7 29.85 -13.06 -4.85
CA ARG A 7 29.73 -11.61 -5.05
C ARG A 7 28.51 -11.27 -5.92
N SER A 8 28.29 -12.00 -7.01
CA SER A 8 27.14 -11.79 -7.89
C SER A 8 25.81 -12.06 -7.18
N VAL A 9 25.73 -13.10 -6.34
CA VAL A 9 24.53 -13.39 -5.54
C VAL A 9 24.25 -12.27 -4.53
N ARG A 10 25.28 -11.74 -3.86
CA ARG A 10 25.10 -10.60 -2.94
C ARG A 10 24.60 -9.35 -3.66
N LEU A 11 25.16 -9.06 -4.84
CA LEU A 11 24.70 -7.93 -5.66
C LEU A 11 23.26 -8.12 -6.11
N ALA A 12 22.90 -9.30 -6.62
CA ALA A 12 21.54 -9.60 -7.04
C ALA A 12 20.54 -9.44 -5.89
N ARG A 13 20.88 -9.93 -4.68
CA ARG A 13 20.05 -9.72 -3.49
C ARG A 13 19.91 -8.24 -3.12
N ALA A 14 20.98 -7.46 -3.18
CA ALA A 14 20.92 -6.03 -2.91
C ALA A 14 20.01 -5.30 -3.91
N VAL A 15 20.13 -5.63 -5.21
CA VAL A 15 19.26 -5.07 -6.26
C VAL A 15 17.80 -5.45 -6.02
N LEU A 16 17.51 -6.72 -5.71
CA LEU A 16 16.15 -7.16 -5.41
C LEU A 16 15.57 -6.49 -4.17
N LEU A 17 16.38 -6.27 -3.12
CA LEU A 17 15.96 -5.52 -1.93
C LEU A 17 15.62 -4.07 -2.26
N VAL A 18 16.46 -3.40 -3.07
CA VAL A 18 16.17 -2.03 -3.52
C VAL A 18 14.89 -2.00 -4.36
N ALA A 19 14.72 -2.93 -5.30
CA ALA A 19 13.50 -3.03 -6.11
C ALA A 19 12.26 -3.25 -5.25
N MET A 20 12.34 -4.15 -4.25
CA MET A 20 11.27 -4.38 -3.27
C MET A 20 10.92 -3.11 -2.51
N LEU A 21 11.93 -2.38 -2.00
CA LEU A 21 11.69 -1.14 -1.26
C LEU A 21 11.06 -0.07 -2.15
N LEU A 22 11.50 0.06 -3.41
CA LEU A 22 10.92 1.00 -4.36
C LEU A 22 9.43 0.69 -4.64
N VAL A 23 9.08 -0.59 -4.83
CA VAL A 23 7.69 -1.01 -5.03
C VAL A 23 6.85 -0.85 -3.76
N ALA A 24 7.43 -1.10 -2.59
CA ALA A 24 6.74 -0.96 -1.31
C ALA A 24 6.54 0.50 -0.89
N THR A 25 7.44 1.41 -1.30
CA THR A 25 7.41 2.83 -0.92
C THR A 25 6.04 3.49 -1.13
N PRO A 26 5.40 3.44 -2.31
CA PRO A 26 4.08 4.05 -2.49
C PRO A 26 3.01 3.39 -1.61
N LEU A 27 3.08 2.08 -1.33
CA LEU A 27 2.12 1.42 -0.45
C LEU A 27 2.28 1.88 1.01
N ILE A 28 3.52 1.95 1.49
CA ILE A 28 3.84 2.49 2.82
C ILE A 28 3.35 3.94 2.94
N PHE A 29 3.50 4.71 1.87
CA PHE A 29 3.05 6.10 1.81
C PHE A 29 1.53 6.24 1.91
N GLN A 30 0.78 5.42 1.15
CA GLN A 30 -0.68 5.40 1.20
C GLN A 30 -1.21 4.97 2.57
N ILE A 31 -0.58 3.96 3.19
CA ILE A 31 -0.92 3.52 4.55
C ILE A 31 -0.63 4.64 5.56
N GLY A 32 0.50 5.35 5.46
CA GLY A 32 0.79 6.47 6.35
C GLY A 32 -0.26 7.57 6.26
N ILE A 33 -0.63 7.97 5.04
CA ILE A 33 -1.60 9.04 4.79
C ILE A 33 -3.01 8.65 5.24
N SER A 34 -3.39 7.38 5.15
CA SER A 34 -4.73 6.96 5.56
C SER A 34 -5.01 7.20 7.05
N PHE A 35 -3.97 7.27 7.89
CA PHE A 35 -4.06 7.61 9.30
C PHE A 35 -3.86 9.10 9.62
N LYS A 36 -3.68 9.97 8.62
CA LYS A 36 -3.56 11.42 8.89
C LYS A 36 -4.90 12.06 9.23
N PRO A 37 -4.91 13.11 10.08
CA PRO A 37 -6.04 14.03 10.14
C PRO A 37 -6.34 14.59 8.74
N PRO A 38 -7.62 14.75 8.36
CA PRO A 38 -8.01 15.18 7.01
C PRO A 38 -7.32 16.47 6.55
N GLU A 39 -7.11 17.41 7.47
CA GLU A 39 -6.50 18.72 7.19
C GLU A 39 -5.00 18.61 6.90
N GLN A 40 -4.35 17.54 7.38
CA GLN A 40 -2.92 17.29 7.22
C GLN A 40 -2.57 16.54 5.92
N VAL A 41 -3.57 15.95 5.26
CA VAL A 41 -3.39 15.19 4.01
C VAL A 41 -2.83 16.10 2.90
N PHE A 42 -3.37 17.32 2.77
CA PHE A 42 -3.02 18.24 1.69
C PHE A 42 -2.03 19.34 2.09
N THR A 43 -1.74 19.51 3.38
CA THR A 43 -0.82 20.55 3.88
C THR A 43 0.60 20.02 4.08
N ASN A 44 0.76 18.74 4.44
CA ASN A 44 2.06 18.11 4.61
C ASN A 44 2.25 16.95 3.62
N VAL A 45 2.29 17.29 2.33
CA VAL A 45 2.21 16.32 1.22
C VAL A 45 3.42 15.41 1.10
N LEU A 46 4.60 15.81 1.60
CA LEU A 46 5.82 14.99 1.49
C LEU A 46 6.03 14.04 2.68
N SER A 47 5.36 14.28 3.82
CA SER A 47 5.44 13.38 4.97
C SER A 47 4.33 12.33 4.88
N PRO A 48 4.62 11.03 4.73
CA PRO A 48 3.57 10.02 4.77
C PRO A 48 2.94 9.88 6.17
N PHE A 49 3.73 10.03 7.22
CA PHE A 49 3.30 9.80 8.59
C PHE A 49 2.95 11.10 9.32
N THR A 50 2.13 10.98 10.36
CA THR A 50 1.75 12.06 11.28
C THR A 50 2.08 11.65 12.72
N THR A 51 2.32 12.63 13.58
CA THR A 51 2.47 12.43 15.03
C THR A 51 1.13 12.18 15.72
N THR A 52 0.02 12.51 15.07
CA THR A 52 -1.35 12.38 15.60
C THR A 52 -2.18 11.46 14.69
N PRO A 53 -1.93 10.14 14.70
CA PRO A 53 -2.67 9.20 13.86
C PRO A 53 -4.14 9.13 14.27
N THR A 54 -5.06 9.08 13.30
CA THR A 54 -6.50 8.99 13.51
C THR A 54 -7.15 7.96 12.57
N LEU A 55 -8.37 7.53 12.91
CA LEU A 55 -9.20 6.67 12.05
C LEU A 55 -10.33 7.46 11.36
N GLU A 56 -10.27 8.78 11.41
CA GLU A 56 -11.35 9.65 10.94
C GLU A 56 -11.64 9.44 9.45
N ASN A 57 -10.61 9.33 8.61
CA ASN A 57 -10.76 9.04 7.19
C ASN A 57 -11.57 7.75 6.94
N TYR A 58 -11.33 6.70 7.73
CA TYR A 58 -12.06 5.43 7.61
C TYR A 58 -13.52 5.60 8.03
N ALA A 59 -13.78 6.31 9.13
CA ALA A 59 -15.15 6.60 9.57
C ALA A 59 -15.92 7.44 8.54
N VAL A 60 -15.26 8.43 7.94
CA VAL A 60 -15.82 9.26 6.86
C VAL A 60 -16.14 8.39 5.65
N VAL A 61 -15.22 7.55 5.17
CA VAL A 61 -15.48 6.66 4.02
C VAL A 61 -16.63 5.70 4.29
N LEU A 62 -16.68 5.08 5.47
CA LEU A 62 -17.75 4.15 5.83
C LEU A 62 -19.14 4.81 5.91
N ARG A 63 -19.21 6.11 6.19
CA ARG A 63 -20.47 6.86 6.32
C ARG A 63 -20.88 7.56 5.02
N SER A 64 -19.91 8.06 4.26
CA SER A 64 -20.14 8.94 3.11
C SER A 64 -20.26 8.20 1.79
N VAL A 65 -19.70 6.99 1.69
CA VAL A 65 -19.80 6.15 0.48
C VAL A 65 -20.19 4.73 0.85
N PRO A 66 -20.93 4.01 -0.02
CA PRO A 66 -21.32 2.62 0.23
C PRO A 66 -20.15 1.66 -0.05
N ILE A 67 -18.99 1.88 0.58
CA ILE A 67 -17.74 1.16 0.32
C ILE A 67 -17.89 -0.35 0.49
N VAL A 68 -18.70 -0.80 1.46
CA VAL A 68 -18.96 -2.23 1.70
C VAL A 68 -19.67 -2.85 0.51
N GLN A 69 -20.62 -2.14 -0.12
CA GLN A 69 -21.29 -2.62 -1.33
C GLN A 69 -20.32 -2.68 -2.51
N TYR A 70 -19.44 -1.69 -2.66
CA TYR A 70 -18.42 -1.70 -3.72
C TYR A 70 -17.45 -2.88 -3.58
N LEU A 71 -17.02 -3.17 -2.35
CA LEU A 71 -16.16 -4.32 -2.05
C LEU A 71 -16.88 -5.64 -2.35
N TRP A 72 -18.14 -5.77 -1.94
CA TRP A 72 -18.94 -6.98 -2.19
C TRP A 72 -19.16 -7.20 -3.69
N ASN A 73 -19.54 -6.17 -4.43
CA ASN A 73 -19.74 -6.25 -5.88
C ASN A 73 -18.45 -6.66 -6.59
N SER A 74 -17.32 -6.07 -6.22
CA SER A 74 -16.00 -6.39 -6.79
C SER A 74 -15.58 -7.83 -6.48
N LEU A 75 -15.80 -8.30 -5.25
CA LEU A 75 -15.50 -9.67 -4.84
C LEU A 75 -16.37 -10.69 -5.57
N ALA A 76 -17.67 -10.46 -5.64
CA ALA A 76 -18.60 -11.35 -6.34
C ALA A 76 -18.27 -11.44 -7.83
N PHE A 77 -17.96 -10.30 -8.45
CA PHE A 77 -17.54 -10.26 -9.85
C PHE A 77 -16.24 -11.02 -10.09
N SER A 78 -15.19 -10.75 -9.32
CA SER A 78 -13.89 -11.41 -9.51
C SER A 78 -13.98 -12.91 -9.25
N ALA A 79 -14.69 -13.33 -8.20
CA ALA A 79 -14.93 -14.74 -7.91
C ALA A 79 -15.72 -15.43 -9.02
N GLY A 80 -16.78 -14.79 -9.53
CA GLY A 80 -17.55 -15.32 -10.66
C GLY A 80 -16.70 -15.52 -11.92
N VAL A 81 -15.82 -14.57 -12.23
CA VAL A 81 -14.87 -14.68 -13.35
C VAL A 81 -13.83 -15.79 -13.11
N THR A 82 -13.27 -15.89 -11.89
CA THR A 82 -12.26 -16.93 -11.56
C THR A 82 -12.83 -18.34 -11.57
N ILE A 83 -14.09 -18.54 -11.19
CA ILE A 83 -14.75 -19.85 -11.21
C ILE A 83 -15.23 -20.20 -12.63
N GLY A 84 -15.68 -19.20 -13.39
CA GLY A 84 -16.29 -19.40 -14.72
C GLY A 84 -15.29 -19.51 -15.88
N GLN A 85 -14.04 -19.08 -15.70
CA GLN A 85 -12.94 -19.34 -16.65
C GLN A 85 -12.20 -20.62 -16.31
#